data_AF-A0A497M1E8-F1
#
_entry.id   AF-A0A497M1E8-F1
#
_cell.length_a   1.000
_cell.length_b   1.000
_cell.length_c   1.000
_cell.angle_alpha   90.00
_cell.angle_beta   90.00
_cell.angle_gamma   90.00
#
_symmetry.space_group_name_H-M   'P 1'
#
loop_
_entity.id
_entity.type
_entity.pdbx_description
1 polymer ?
#
loop_
_entity_poly.entity_id
_entity_poly.type
_entity_poly.pdbx_seq_one_letter_code
_entity_poly.pdbx_strand_id
1 'polypeptide(L)'
;SEHLFSHALDMVKPNHAMHGEQCGVGTIMMTRLYGANWKHVRDTLKMLGAPTNADELGVEREDIIKALEMAPTIRPERYTILNKLNLSREDYEKLAEKTGVI
;
A
#
# COMPACT_ATOMS: atom_id res chain seq x y z
N SER A 1 -7.36 -4.33 3.70
CA SER A 1 -6.47 -4.74 2.57
C SER A 1 -5.07 -4.19 2.77
N GLU A 2 -4.91 -3.07 3.48
CA GLU A 2 -3.65 -2.48 3.92
C GLU A 2 -2.74 -3.46 4.68
N HIS A 3 -3.28 -4.29 5.58
CA HIS A 3 -2.47 -5.32 6.25
C HIS A 3 -2.00 -6.42 5.29
N LEU A 4 -2.81 -6.77 4.27
CA LEU A 4 -2.39 -7.76 3.26
C LEU A 4 -1.26 -7.19 2.39
N PHE A 5 -1.32 -5.89 2.08
CA PHE A 5 -0.22 -5.17 1.44
C PHE A 5 1.03 -5.16 2.32
N SER A 6 0.94 -4.84 3.62
CA SER A 6 2.11 -4.90 4.52
C SER A 6 2.71 -6.30 4.58
N HIS A 7 1.91 -7.36 4.74
CA HIS A 7 2.43 -8.73 4.72
C HIS A 7 3.08 -9.10 3.38
N ALA A 8 2.51 -8.66 2.25
CA ALA A 8 3.13 -8.85 0.95
C ALA A 8 4.46 -8.09 0.84
N LEU A 9 4.54 -6.87 1.36
CA LEU A 9 5.76 -6.05 1.35
C LEU A 9 6.86 -6.69 2.20
N ASP A 10 6.53 -7.23 3.38
CA ASP A 10 7.46 -8.00 4.20
C ASP A 10 8.02 -9.23 3.47
N MET A 11 7.21 -9.88 2.61
CA MET A 11 7.67 -11.00 1.78
C MET A 11 8.56 -10.55 0.61
N VAL A 12 8.27 -9.40 0.02
CA VAL A 12 9.04 -8.84 -1.10
C VAL A 12 10.39 -8.30 -0.62
N LYS A 13 10.40 -7.56 0.49
CA LYS A 13 11.60 -6.97 1.09
C LYS A 13 11.53 -7.06 2.62
N PRO A 14 12.23 -8.01 3.26
CA PRO A 14 12.22 -8.11 4.72
C PRO A 14 13.07 -7.00 5.39
N ASN A 15 12.74 -6.67 6.64
CA ASN A 15 13.51 -5.77 7.53
C ASN A 15 13.70 -4.32 7.02
N HIS A 16 12.66 -3.70 6.44
CA HIS A 16 12.73 -2.33 5.89
C HIS A 16 12.06 -1.26 6.77
N ALA A 17 10.88 -1.54 7.35
CA ALA A 17 10.10 -0.58 8.14
C ALA A 17 9.23 -1.28 9.20
N MET A 18 8.70 -0.51 10.16
CA MET A 18 7.79 -1.05 11.17
C MET A 18 6.44 -1.40 10.56
N HIS A 19 5.81 -2.47 11.04
CA HIS A 19 4.52 -2.93 10.51
C HIS A 19 3.44 -1.83 10.45
N GLY A 20 3.37 -0.97 11.47
CA GLY A 20 2.42 0.15 11.50
C GLY A 20 2.66 1.18 10.39
N GLU A 21 3.91 1.42 10.02
CA GLU A 21 4.28 2.37 8.95
C GLU A 21 3.88 1.82 7.58
N GLN A 22 4.18 0.54 7.34
CA GLN A 22 3.76 -0.17 6.13
C GLN A 22 2.22 -0.17 5.98
N CYS A 23 1.51 -0.46 7.06
CA CYS A 23 0.06 -0.42 7.10
C CYS A 23 -0.48 1.00 6.86
N GLY A 24 0.20 2.04 7.36
CA GLY A 24 -0.13 3.45 7.10
C GLY A 24 -0.07 3.78 5.61
N VAL A 25 1.05 3.48 4.95
CA VAL A 25 1.22 3.67 3.50
C VAL A 25 0.21 2.85 2.70
N GLY A 26 0.02 1.58 3.07
CA GLY A 26 -1.02 0.73 2.47
C GLY A 26 -2.42 1.36 2.60
N THR A 27 -2.74 1.96 3.74
CA THR A 27 -4.03 2.60 3.99
C THR A 27 -4.29 3.75 3.03
N ILE A 28 -3.28 4.58 2.72
CA ILE A 28 -3.40 5.67 1.72
C ILE A 28 -3.95 5.12 0.39
N MET A 29 -3.33 4.06 -0.13
CA MET A 29 -3.71 3.45 -1.40
C MET A 29 -5.08 2.77 -1.33
N MET A 30 -5.37 2.03 -0.25
CA MET A 30 -6.65 1.34 -0.11
C MET A 30 -7.81 2.32 0.04
N THR A 31 -7.65 3.39 0.82
CA THR A 31 -8.65 4.46 0.95
C THR A 31 -8.97 5.09 -0.41
N ARG A 32 -7.97 5.26 -1.29
CA ARG A 32 -8.19 5.74 -2.65
C ARG A 32 -9.04 4.78 -3.48
N LEU A 33 -8.80 3.47 -3.38
CA LEU A 33 -9.58 2.45 -4.09
C LEU A 33 -11.03 2.38 -3.60
N TYR A 34 -11.27 2.61 -2.31
CA TYR A 34 -12.61 2.76 -1.74
C TYR A 34 -13.31 4.08 -2.10
N GLY A 35 -12.65 4.99 -2.84
CA GLY A 35 -13.22 6.29 -3.22
C GLY A 35 -13.33 7.29 -2.07
N ALA A 36 -12.58 7.07 -0.99
CA ALA A 36 -12.58 7.93 0.19
C ALA A 36 -11.40 8.92 0.18
N ASN A 37 -11.37 9.82 1.17
CA ASN A 37 -10.39 10.90 1.25
C ASN A 37 -8.99 10.43 1.70
N TRP A 38 -8.27 9.78 0.79
CA TRP A 38 -6.89 9.32 1.01
C TRP A 38 -5.90 10.45 1.30
N LYS A 39 -6.17 11.68 0.83
CA LYS A 39 -5.33 12.85 1.13
C LYS A 39 -5.35 13.16 2.62
N HIS A 40 -6.53 13.11 3.25
CA HIS A 40 -6.65 13.30 4.69
C HIS A 40 -5.85 12.25 5.48
N VAL A 41 -5.87 10.98 5.05
CA VAL A 41 -5.06 9.92 5.67
C VAL A 41 -3.57 10.23 5.56
N ARG A 42 -3.10 10.51 4.34
CA ARG A 42 -1.70 10.88 4.07
C ARG A 42 -1.26 12.10 4.90
N ASP A 43 -2.05 13.16 4.90
CA ASP A 43 -1.71 14.41 5.58
C ASP A 43 -1.67 14.24 7.10
N THR A 44 -2.55 13.37 7.64
CA THR A 44 -2.51 12.97 9.06
C THR A 44 -1.25 12.18 9.39
N LEU A 45 -0.86 11.21 8.55
CA LEU A 45 0.39 10.45 8.75
C LEU A 45 1.61 11.37 8.71
N LYS A 46 1.67 12.30 7.75
CA LYS A 46 2.74 13.31 7.67
C LYS A 46 2.79 14.19 8.92
N MET A 47 1.64 14.62 9.43
CA MET A 47 1.57 15.43 10.66
C MET A 47 2.13 14.68 11.88
N LEU A 48 1.96 13.36 11.93
CA LEU A 48 2.48 12.50 12.98
C LEU A 48 3.95 12.08 12.77
N GLY A 49 4.57 12.50 11.67
CA GLY A 49 5.94 12.10 11.31
C GLY A 49 6.06 10.66 10.82
N ALA A 50 4.96 10.03 10.42
CA ALA A 50 4.96 8.68 9.88
C ALA A 50 5.25 8.66 8.36
N PRO A 51 5.88 7.59 7.82
CA PRO A 51 6.09 7.41 6.40
C PRO A 51 4.80 7.44 5.58
N THR A 52 4.91 7.97 4.37
CA THR A 52 3.81 8.12 3.40
C THR A 52 4.16 7.70 1.98
N ASN A 53 5.42 7.35 1.71
CA ASN A 53 5.90 6.89 0.41
C ASN A 53 6.96 5.78 0.55
N ALA A 54 7.36 5.21 -0.58
CA ALA A 54 8.33 4.12 -0.68
C ALA A 54 9.70 4.51 -0.09
N ASP A 55 10.19 5.70 -0.42
CA ASP A 55 11.50 6.19 0.01
C ASP A 55 11.56 6.31 1.55
N GLU A 56 10.51 6.86 2.16
CA GLU A 56 10.37 6.99 3.62
C GLU A 56 10.22 5.62 4.32
N LEU A 57 9.74 4.60 3.62
CA LEU A 57 9.71 3.20 4.10
C LEU A 57 11.03 2.45 3.84
N GLY A 58 12.01 3.02 3.14
CA GLY A 58 13.25 2.35 2.77
C GLY A 58 13.06 1.23 1.73
N VAL A 59 12.01 1.29 0.91
CA VAL A 59 11.71 0.32 -0.15
C VAL A 59 11.76 0.97 -1.52
N GLU A 60 11.96 0.17 -2.56
CA GLU A 60 11.96 0.68 -3.92
C GLU A 60 10.53 0.75 -4.47
N ARG A 61 10.32 1.59 -5.50
CA ARG A 61 9.04 1.66 -6.23
C ARG A 61 8.54 0.27 -6.63
N GLU A 62 9.43 -0.58 -7.15
CA GLU A 62 9.08 -1.92 -7.61
C GLU A 62 8.60 -2.83 -6.47
N ASP A 63 9.09 -2.63 -5.25
CA ASP A 63 8.67 -3.40 -4.09
C ASP A 63 7.20 -3.11 -3.75
N ILE A 64 6.77 -1.85 -3.85
CA ILE A 64 5.37 -1.42 -3.66
C ILE A 64 4.46 -2.10 -4.68
N ILE A 65 4.84 -2.09 -5.96
CA ILE A 65 4.02 -2.65 -7.04
C ILE A 65 3.88 -4.17 -6.87
N LYS A 66 4.99 -4.88 -6.63
CA LYS A 66 4.95 -6.32 -6.36
C LYS A 66 4.11 -6.66 -5.14
N ALA A 67 4.22 -5.88 -4.07
CA ALA A 67 3.41 -6.08 -2.87
C ALA A 67 1.90 -5.89 -3.16
N LEU A 68 1.51 -4.91 -3.99
CA LEU A 68 0.13 -4.72 -4.41
C LEU A 68 -0.38 -5.88 -5.28
N GLU A 69 0.44 -6.40 -6.19
CA GLU A 69 0.12 -7.57 -7.03
C GLU A 69 -0.11 -8.83 -6.18
N MET A 70 0.72 -9.02 -5.14
CA MET A 70 0.67 -10.19 -4.25
C MET A 70 -0.39 -10.10 -3.15
N ALA A 71 -0.74 -8.90 -2.67
CA ALA A 71 -1.64 -8.70 -1.54
C ALA A 71 -2.98 -9.49 -1.60
N PRO A 72 -3.67 -9.62 -2.76
CA PRO A 72 -4.91 -10.38 -2.85
C PRO A 72 -4.76 -11.89 -2.59
N THR A 73 -3.53 -12.42 -2.74
CA THR A 73 -3.24 -13.86 -2.61
C THR A 73 -2.69 -14.25 -1.25
N ILE A 74 -2.32 -13.29 -0.39
CA ILE A 74 -1.76 -13.56 0.95
C ILE A 74 -2.76 -14.29 1.85
N ARG A 75 -4.05 -13.92 1.75
CA ARG A 75 -5.15 -14.54 2.50
C ARG A 75 -6.35 -14.74 1.58
N PRO A 76 -6.36 -15.79 0.74
CA PRO A 76 -7.37 -15.97 -0.30
C PRO A 76 -8.80 -16.13 0.26
N GLU A 77 -8.94 -16.52 1.53
CA GLU A 77 -10.22 -16.60 2.24
C GLU A 77 -10.80 -15.22 2.62
N ARG A 78 -9.97 -14.16 2.56
CA ARG A 78 -10.35 -12.80 2.96
C ARG A 78 -10.58 -11.92 1.74
N TYR A 79 -11.84 -11.77 1.34
CA TYR A 79 -12.21 -10.90 0.22
C TYR A 79 -12.04 -9.41 0.56
N THR A 80 -11.37 -8.65 -0.32
CA THR A 80 -11.11 -7.21 -0.15
C THR A 80 -11.37 -6.41 -1.43
N ILE A 81 -11.18 -5.09 -1.37
CA ILE A 81 -11.28 -4.21 -2.55
C ILE A 81 -10.35 -4.63 -3.70
N LEU A 82 -9.18 -5.20 -3.39
CA LEU A 82 -8.23 -5.64 -4.39
C LEU A 82 -8.78 -6.84 -5.19
N ASN A 83 -9.45 -7.78 -4.51
CA ASN A 83 -10.13 -8.90 -5.17
C ASN A 83 -11.33 -8.42 -5.99
N LYS A 84 -12.04 -7.38 -5.53
CA LYS A 84 -13.20 -6.81 -6.23
C LYS A 84 -12.82 -6.12 -7.53
N LEU A 85 -11.73 -5.35 -7.51
CA LEU A 85 -11.33 -4.53 -8.65
C LEU A 85 -10.49 -5.32 -9.68
N ASN A 86 -9.82 -6.40 -9.25
CA ASN A 86 -9.00 -7.26 -10.12
C ASN A 86 -8.06 -6.44 -11.03
N LEU A 87 -7.30 -5.54 -10.40
CA LEU A 87 -6.48 -4.52 -11.04
C LEU A 87 -5.28 -5.14 -11.77
N SER A 88 -4.91 -4.54 -12.90
CA SER A 88 -3.66 -4.86 -13.59
C SER A 88 -2.46 -4.20 -12.90
N ARG A 89 -1.25 -4.63 -13.27
CA ARG A 89 -0.02 -3.96 -12.82
C ARG A 89 -0.01 -2.47 -13.14
N GLU A 90 -0.45 -2.10 -14.35
CA GLU A 90 -0.53 -0.69 -14.78
C GLU A 90 -1.50 0.12 -13.90
N ASP A 91 -2.60 -0.51 -13.45
CA ASP A 91 -3.53 0.14 -12.52
C ASP A 91 -2.90 0.34 -11.13
N TYR A 92 -2.08 -0.60 -10.66
CA TYR A 92 -1.34 -0.45 -9.40
C TYR A 92 -0.28 0.64 -9.48
N GLU A 93 0.43 0.74 -10.59
CA GLU A 93 1.39 1.83 -10.84
C GLU A 93 0.68 3.18 -10.82
N LYS A 94 -0.44 3.31 -11.56
CA LYS A 94 -1.26 4.53 -11.54
C LYS A 94 -1.81 4.85 -10.15
N LEU A 95 -2.21 3.83 -9.38
CA LEU A 95 -2.70 4.02 -8.01
C LEU A 95 -1.61 4.61 -7.10
N ALA A 96 -0.44 3.99 -7.11
CA ALA A 96 0.68 4.39 -6.25
C ALA A 96 1.20 5.79 -6.65
N GLU A 97 1.33 6.09 -7.95
CA GLU A 97 1.70 7.43 -8.44
C GLU A 97 0.65 8.47 -8.07
N LYS A 98 -0.64 8.17 -8.28
CA LYS A 98 -1.74 9.10 -7.99
C LYS A 98 -1.82 9.46 -6.51
N THR A 99 -1.45 8.52 -5.65
CA THR A 99 -1.44 8.70 -4.20
C THR A 99 -0.13 9.30 -3.68
N GLY A 100 0.89 9.39 -4.53
CA GLY A 100 2.23 9.86 -4.16
C GLY A 100 2.95 8.91 -3.22
N VAL A 101 2.60 7.61 -3.28
CA VAL A 101 3.34 6.55 -2.58
C VAL A 101 4.61 6.19 -3.34
N ILE A 102 4.60 6.34 -4.67
CA ILE A 102 5.76 6.26 -5.56
C ILE A 102 5.81 7.49 -6.47
#